data_AF-A0A9P2YGM6-F1
#
_entry.id   AF-A0A9P2YGM6-F1
#
_cell.length_a   1.000
_cell.length_b   1.000
_cell.length_c   1.000
_cell.angle_alpha   90.00
_cell.angle_beta   90.00
_cell.angle_gamma   90.00
#
_symmetry.space_group_name_H-M   'P 1'
#
loop_
_entity.id
_entity.type
_entity.pdbx_description
1 polymer ?
#
loop_
_entity_poly.entity_id
_entity_poly.type
_entity_poly.pdbx_seq_one_letter_code
_entity_poly.pdbx_strand_id
1 'polypeptide(L)'
;MARDGWKSLKNTLKNPNNEQQNFIMFVSLFSQESGLVLHLKRIENKKGSEIDEGQAIIEDCSLQNKVFTGDALHCQKKTISLIAKSKNDYVITVKGNQKNLYQRIQDLSNSSKPESCFLEQDNSHGRKISRKIEVFKVRKNERQGFENLRRVIKVERKGSRGDKTYEETAYYISSLTESAQVFAKIIRGYWKIENQLHWVKYVIFEEDKSEISDFQAASNWSILTTIGLNLFRGLGFLSITAIPYRDLS
;
A
#
# COMPACT_ATOMS: atom_id res chain seq x y z
N MET A 1 4.71 -7.33 5.40
CA MET A 1 5.46 -6.17 4.89
C MET A 1 4.68 -5.56 3.76
N ALA A 2 4.66 -4.25 3.69
CA ALA A 2 4.04 -3.57 2.58
C ALA A 2 5.05 -2.74 1.84
N ARG A 3 4.84 -2.69 0.55
CA ARG A 3 5.45 -1.81 -0.42
C ARG A 3 4.31 -0.94 -0.95
N ASP A 4 4.02 0.12 -0.21
CA ASP A 4 3.33 1.28 -0.78
C ASP A 4 4.40 2.10 -1.53
N GLY A 5 4.18 2.49 -2.77
CA GLY A 5 2.91 3.05 -3.23
C GLY A 5 2.90 4.58 -3.16
N TRP A 6 4.05 5.22 -3.40
CA TRP A 6 4.24 6.65 -3.67
C TRP A 6 4.07 7.63 -2.49
N LYS A 7 5.11 8.41 -2.20
CA LYS A 7 4.96 9.78 -1.69
C LYS A 7 5.74 10.74 -2.56
N SER A 8 5.04 11.54 -3.37
CA SER A 8 5.62 12.77 -3.90
C SER A 8 5.68 13.80 -2.77
N LEU A 9 6.82 14.48 -2.62
CA LEU A 9 6.91 15.61 -1.69
C LEU A 9 6.20 16.80 -2.32
N LYS A 10 4.98 17.12 -1.85
CA LYS A 10 4.13 18.13 -2.48
C LYS A 10 4.82 19.49 -2.63
N ASN A 11 5.69 19.89 -1.70
CA ASN A 11 6.39 21.18 -1.78
C ASN A 11 7.48 21.21 -2.86
N THR A 12 7.85 20.05 -3.40
CA THR A 12 8.73 19.95 -4.58
C THR A 12 7.95 20.07 -5.90
N LEU A 13 6.61 20.07 -5.84
CA LEU A 13 5.73 20.42 -6.95
C LEU A 13 5.58 21.94 -7.01
N LYS A 14 5.81 22.52 -8.18
CA LYS A 14 5.80 23.96 -8.48
C LYS A 14 4.58 24.32 -9.31
N ASN A 15 4.06 23.39 -10.12
CA ASN A 15 2.86 23.53 -10.91
C ASN A 15 2.16 22.16 -11.09
N PRO A 16 1.11 21.84 -10.31
CA PRO A 16 0.43 20.54 -10.32
C PRO A 16 -0.17 20.13 -11.68
N ASN A 17 -0.42 21.11 -12.56
CA ASN A 17 -0.99 20.90 -13.88
C ASN A 17 0.05 20.65 -14.97
N ASN A 18 1.35 20.72 -14.65
CA ASN A 18 2.42 20.43 -15.59
C ASN A 18 2.92 18.99 -15.40
N GLU A 19 2.43 18.07 -16.23
CA GLU A 19 2.82 16.66 -16.22
C GLU A 19 4.33 16.44 -16.48
N GLN A 20 5.03 17.45 -17.03
CA GLN A 20 6.47 17.41 -17.27
C GLN A 20 7.30 17.93 -16.09
N GLN A 21 6.72 18.19 -14.92
CA GLN A 21 7.50 18.67 -13.78
C GLN A 21 8.40 17.56 -13.18
N ASN A 22 9.63 17.95 -12.80
CA ASN A 22 10.49 17.11 -11.96
C ASN A 22 10.11 17.30 -10.47
N PHE A 23 10.03 16.20 -9.72
CA PHE A 23 9.73 16.19 -8.29
C PHE A 23 10.39 15.01 -7.58
N ILE A 24 10.45 15.09 -6.25
CA ILE A 24 11.03 14.04 -5.42
C ILE A 24 9.96 13.05 -4.97
N MET A 25 10.30 11.77 -5.10
CA MET A 25 9.55 10.64 -4.60
C MET A 25 10.38 9.85 -3.60
N PHE A 26 9.69 9.22 -2.67
CA PHE A 26 10.28 8.19 -1.81
C PHE A 26 9.60 6.85 -2.03
N VAL A 27 10.41 5.80 -2.12
CA VAL A 27 9.97 4.41 -2.05
C VAL A 27 10.38 3.85 -0.69
N SER A 28 9.44 3.23 0.00
CA SER A 28 9.67 2.72 1.35
C SER A 28 9.26 1.26 1.49
N LEU A 29 10.03 0.50 2.27
CA LEU A 29 9.63 -0.81 2.77
C LEU A 29 9.13 -0.65 4.19
N PHE A 30 7.85 -0.93 4.42
CA PHE A 30 7.20 -0.72 5.71
C PHE A 30 6.77 -2.03 6.36
N SER A 31 7.04 -2.15 7.66
CA SER A 31 6.55 -3.24 8.49
C SER A 31 5.18 -2.89 9.08
N GLN A 32 4.13 -3.54 8.58
CA GLN A 32 2.76 -3.36 9.10
C GLN A 32 2.61 -3.71 10.59
N GLU A 33 3.44 -4.62 11.09
CA GLU A 33 3.37 -5.13 12.46
C GLU A 33 4.03 -4.17 13.45
N SER A 34 5.24 -3.72 13.16
CA SER A 34 6.02 -2.83 14.04
C SER A 34 5.80 -1.35 13.74
N GLY A 35 5.17 -1.01 12.63
CA GLY A 35 5.03 0.35 12.16
C GLY A 35 6.34 0.98 11.68
N LEU A 36 7.42 0.21 11.52
CA LEU A 36 8.74 0.72 11.17
C LEU A 36 8.93 0.82 9.65
N VAL A 37 9.61 1.88 9.22
CA VAL A 37 10.19 1.97 7.88
C VAL A 37 11.56 1.28 7.89
N LEU A 38 11.67 0.17 7.18
CA LEU A 38 12.89 -0.67 7.13
C LEU A 38 13.86 -0.24 6.03
N HIS A 39 13.32 0.33 4.95
CA HIS A 39 14.11 0.88 3.85
C HIS A 39 13.44 2.14 3.33
N LEU A 40 14.23 3.15 2.97
CA LEU A 40 13.75 4.40 2.40
C LEU A 40 14.71 4.86 1.31
N LYS A 41 14.20 5.03 0.09
CA LYS A 41 14.98 5.45 -1.07
C LYS A 41 14.38 6.70 -1.71
N ARG A 42 15.22 7.72 -1.91
CA ARG A 42 14.89 8.94 -2.65
C ARG A 42 15.03 8.71 -4.15
N ILE A 43 14.06 9.17 -4.92
CA ILE A 43 14.03 9.12 -6.38
C ILE A 43 13.62 10.50 -6.91
N GLU A 44 14.21 10.92 -8.03
CA GLU A 44 13.69 12.00 -8.87
C GLU A 44 12.84 11.37 -9.97
N ASN A 45 11.56 11.76 -10.11
CA ASN A 45 10.61 11.10 -11.02
C ASN A 45 11.07 11.05 -12.48
N LYS A 46 11.92 11.98 -12.93
CA LYS A 46 12.49 11.99 -14.29
C LYS A 46 13.72 11.11 -14.47
N LYS A 47 14.37 10.69 -13.38
CA LYS A 47 15.66 9.97 -13.42
C LYS A 47 15.56 8.51 -13.01
N GLY A 48 14.45 8.11 -12.39
CA GLY A 48 14.28 6.75 -11.89
C GLY A 48 12.82 6.31 -11.89
N SER A 49 12.64 5.01 -11.77
CA SER A 49 11.34 4.34 -11.77
C SER A 49 11.09 3.73 -10.41
N GLU A 50 9.93 4.01 -9.81
CA GLU A 50 9.51 3.39 -8.55
C GLU A 50 9.41 1.86 -8.65
N ILE A 51 9.05 1.35 -9.84
CA ILE A 51 8.99 -0.09 -10.07
C ILE A 51 10.38 -0.69 -9.90
N ASP A 52 11.38 -0.09 -10.52
CA ASP A 52 12.76 -0.58 -10.50
C ASP A 52 13.37 -0.46 -9.10
N GLU A 53 13.17 0.69 -8.44
CA GLU A 53 13.75 0.93 -7.12
C GLU A 53 13.18 0.01 -6.07
N GLY A 54 11.87 -0.20 -6.03
CA GLY A 54 11.39 -1.17 -5.07
C GLY A 54 11.68 -2.63 -5.50
N GLN A 55 11.92 -2.92 -6.79
CA GLN A 55 12.40 -4.25 -7.21
C GLN A 55 13.79 -4.49 -6.62
N ALA A 56 14.67 -3.48 -6.69
CA ALA A 56 15.96 -3.49 -6.01
C ALA A 56 15.79 -3.67 -4.48
N ILE A 57 14.86 -2.95 -3.85
CA ILE A 57 14.58 -3.15 -2.41
C ILE A 57 14.17 -4.58 -2.08
N ILE A 58 13.37 -5.25 -2.93
CA ILE A 58 12.98 -6.65 -2.71
C ILE A 58 14.16 -7.58 -2.91
N GLU A 59 15.01 -7.30 -3.89
CA GLU A 59 16.21 -8.08 -4.19
C GLU A 59 17.26 -7.97 -3.07
N ASP A 60 17.42 -6.78 -2.51
CA ASP A 60 18.32 -6.48 -1.38
C ASP A 60 17.73 -6.92 -0.02
N CYS A 61 16.45 -7.30 0.01
CA CYS A 61 15.76 -7.68 1.24
C CYS A 61 16.15 -9.11 1.65
N SER A 62 16.87 -9.23 2.75
CA SER A 62 17.27 -10.54 3.33
C SER A 62 16.14 -11.25 4.09
N LEU A 63 14.97 -10.62 4.21
CA LEU A 63 13.84 -11.16 4.97
C LEU A 63 13.16 -12.29 4.19
N GLN A 64 12.78 -13.35 4.90
CA GLN A 64 12.09 -14.50 4.34
C GLN A 64 10.79 -14.77 5.12
N ASN A 65 9.87 -15.53 4.51
CA ASN A 65 8.58 -15.88 5.12
C ASN A 65 7.74 -14.65 5.52
N LYS A 66 7.84 -13.58 4.74
CA LYS A 66 7.03 -12.37 4.90
C LYS A 66 6.05 -12.25 3.73
N VAL A 67 4.93 -11.59 3.97
CA VAL A 67 3.95 -11.26 2.94
C VAL A 67 4.22 -9.83 2.47
N PHE A 68 4.52 -9.63 1.19
CA PHE A 68 4.64 -8.32 0.55
C PHE A 68 3.29 -7.88 0.01
N THR A 69 2.80 -6.74 0.49
CA THR A 69 1.61 -6.09 -0.06
C THR A 69 2.00 -4.91 -0.93
N GLY A 70 1.19 -4.52 -1.90
CA GLY A 70 1.48 -3.35 -2.71
C GLY A 70 0.35 -2.95 -3.64
N ASP A 71 0.50 -1.75 -4.20
CA ASP A 71 -0.45 -1.17 -5.13
C ASP A 71 -0.45 -1.89 -6.49
N ALA A 72 -1.31 -1.42 -7.39
CA ALA A 72 -1.43 -2.00 -8.70
C ALA A 72 -0.18 -1.80 -9.56
N LEU A 73 0.58 -0.72 -9.37
CA LEU A 73 1.79 -0.45 -10.15
C LEU A 73 2.82 -1.55 -9.97
N HIS A 74 2.96 -2.07 -8.74
CA HIS A 74 3.88 -3.15 -8.39
C HIS A 74 3.39 -4.54 -8.81
N CYS A 75 2.19 -4.66 -9.38
CA CYS A 75 1.67 -5.89 -9.99
C CYS A 75 2.38 -6.20 -11.32
N GLN A 76 3.70 -6.43 -11.26
CA GLN A 76 4.55 -6.76 -12.40
C GLN A 76 5.07 -8.18 -12.26
N LYS A 77 5.17 -8.91 -13.37
CA LYS A 77 5.71 -10.28 -13.38
C LYS A 77 7.10 -10.37 -12.76
N LYS A 78 7.98 -9.42 -13.09
CA LYS A 78 9.33 -9.32 -12.52
C LYS A 78 9.29 -9.11 -11.01
N THR A 79 8.49 -8.17 -10.52
CA THR A 79 8.30 -7.94 -9.07
C THR A 79 7.83 -9.21 -8.36
N ILE A 80 6.81 -9.88 -8.90
CA ILE A 80 6.28 -11.11 -8.32
C ILE A 80 7.31 -12.25 -8.32
N SER A 81 8.12 -12.37 -9.38
CA SER A 81 9.20 -13.36 -9.42
C SER A 81 10.29 -13.08 -8.38
N LEU A 82 10.67 -11.81 -8.18
CA LEU A 82 11.64 -11.43 -7.13
C LEU A 82 11.13 -11.77 -5.71
N ILE A 83 9.83 -11.54 -5.45
CA ILE A 83 9.22 -11.93 -4.16
C ILE A 83 9.23 -13.46 -4.00
N ALA A 84 8.86 -14.20 -5.05
CA ALA A 84 8.86 -15.66 -4.99
C ALA A 84 10.27 -16.24 -4.78
N LYS A 85 11.28 -15.71 -5.49
CA LYS A 85 12.69 -16.12 -5.36
C LYS A 85 13.26 -15.85 -3.97
N SER A 86 12.84 -14.76 -3.32
CA SER A 86 13.23 -14.43 -1.94
C SER A 86 12.48 -15.25 -0.87
N LYS A 87 11.72 -16.29 -1.26
CA LYS A 87 10.91 -17.13 -0.36
C LYS A 87 9.91 -16.33 0.47
N ASN A 88 9.34 -15.31 -0.15
CA ASN A 88 8.29 -14.49 0.41
C ASN A 88 6.99 -14.71 -0.33
N ASP A 89 5.90 -14.35 0.35
CA ASP A 89 4.56 -14.36 -0.21
C ASP A 89 4.13 -12.95 -0.62
N TYR A 90 3.03 -12.85 -1.36
CA TYR A 90 2.50 -11.55 -1.77
C TYR A 90 0.98 -11.44 -1.69
N VAL A 91 0.49 -10.21 -1.54
CA VAL A 91 -0.90 -9.80 -1.79
C VAL A 91 -0.87 -8.45 -2.50
N ILE A 92 -0.98 -8.45 -3.82
CA ILE A 92 -0.82 -7.24 -4.64
C ILE A 92 -2.13 -6.87 -5.31
N THR A 93 -2.44 -5.57 -5.34
CA THR A 93 -3.65 -5.04 -6.00
C THR A 93 -3.55 -5.23 -7.51
N VAL A 94 -4.68 -5.47 -8.19
CA VAL A 94 -4.76 -5.53 -9.66
C VAL A 94 -5.74 -4.49 -10.16
N LYS A 95 -5.34 -3.70 -11.16
CA LYS A 95 -6.17 -2.70 -11.85
C LYS A 95 -5.99 -2.82 -13.37
N GLY A 96 -6.38 -1.79 -14.11
CA GLY A 96 -6.31 -1.73 -15.57
C GLY A 96 -4.90 -1.85 -16.17
N ASN A 97 -3.84 -1.67 -15.38
CA ASN A 97 -2.46 -1.85 -15.84
C ASN A 97 -2.13 -3.31 -16.19
N GLN A 98 -2.93 -4.28 -15.69
CA GLN A 98 -2.84 -5.70 -16.06
C GLN A 98 -4.19 -6.15 -16.66
N LYS A 99 -4.61 -5.54 -17.77
CA LYS A 99 -5.96 -5.71 -18.37
C LYS A 99 -6.41 -7.18 -18.48
N ASN A 100 -5.57 -8.07 -19.00
CA ASN A 100 -5.93 -9.49 -19.20
C ASN A 100 -6.10 -10.23 -17.87
N LEU A 101 -5.28 -9.92 -16.88
CA LEU A 101 -5.39 -10.49 -15.54
C LEU A 101 -6.65 -9.96 -14.85
N TYR A 102 -6.87 -8.65 -14.92
CA TYR A 102 -8.02 -7.98 -14.34
C TYR A 102 -9.34 -8.56 -14.86
N GLN A 103 -9.50 -8.64 -16.18
CA GLN A 103 -10.69 -9.22 -16.81
C GLN A 103 -10.90 -10.67 -16.36
N ARG A 104 -9.81 -11.46 -16.35
CA ARG A 104 -9.90 -12.87 -15.93
C ARG A 104 -10.33 -13.02 -14.48
N ILE A 105 -9.85 -12.15 -13.58
CA ILE A 105 -10.28 -12.17 -12.17
C ILE A 105 -11.76 -11.81 -12.07
N GLN A 106 -12.24 -10.83 -12.83
CA GLN A 106 -13.66 -10.48 -12.88
C GLN A 106 -14.50 -11.67 -13.34
N ASP A 107 -14.13 -12.29 -14.47
CA ASP A 107 -14.83 -13.45 -15.02
C ASP A 107 -14.87 -14.61 -14.02
N LEU A 108 -13.73 -14.91 -13.36
CA LEU A 108 -13.64 -15.96 -12.35
C LEU A 108 -14.55 -15.64 -11.15
N SER A 109 -14.54 -14.40 -10.68
CA SER A 109 -15.34 -13.98 -9.52
C SER A 109 -16.85 -13.96 -9.79
N ASN A 110 -17.25 -13.81 -11.06
CA ASN A 110 -18.66 -13.79 -11.46
C ASN A 110 -19.18 -15.20 -11.82
N SER A 111 -18.31 -16.10 -12.29
CA SER A 111 -18.70 -17.42 -12.80
C SER A 111 -18.49 -18.56 -11.79
N SER A 112 -17.72 -18.34 -10.73
CA SER A 112 -17.36 -19.38 -9.75
C SER A 112 -17.81 -19.01 -8.34
N LYS A 113 -18.10 -20.02 -7.52
CA LYS A 113 -18.37 -19.83 -6.09
C LYS A 113 -17.05 -19.54 -5.35
N PRO A 114 -17.00 -18.57 -4.43
CA PRO A 114 -15.80 -18.35 -3.62
C PRO A 114 -15.50 -19.56 -2.72
N GLU A 115 -14.23 -19.87 -2.56
CA GLU A 115 -13.73 -20.89 -1.61
C GLU A 115 -13.88 -20.40 -0.16
N SER A 116 -13.78 -19.09 0.05
CA SER A 116 -13.95 -18.45 1.35
C SER A 116 -14.60 -17.08 1.17
N CYS A 117 -15.49 -16.72 2.08
CA CYS A 117 -16.16 -15.42 2.11
C CYS A 117 -16.14 -14.88 3.54
N PHE A 118 -15.89 -13.59 3.69
CA PHE A 118 -15.91 -12.89 4.98
C PHE A 118 -16.59 -11.53 4.81
N LEU A 119 -17.48 -11.20 5.73
CA LEU A 119 -18.19 -9.92 5.76
C LEU A 119 -17.80 -9.16 7.03
N GLU A 120 -17.30 -7.94 6.85
CA GLU A 120 -16.98 -7.01 7.93
C GLU A 120 -17.93 -5.81 7.84
N GLN A 121 -18.50 -5.40 8.98
CA GLN A 121 -19.32 -4.20 9.08
C GLN A 121 -18.75 -3.29 10.17
N ASP A 122 -18.66 -2.00 9.87
CA ASP A 122 -18.21 -0.95 10.78
C ASP A 122 -19.27 0.15 10.80
N ASN A 123 -19.81 0.43 11.98
CA ASN A 123 -20.85 1.44 12.22
C ASN A 123 -20.34 2.60 13.08
N SER A 124 -19.02 2.80 13.17
CA SER A 124 -18.41 3.82 14.02
C SER A 124 -18.47 5.23 13.40
N HIS A 125 -18.45 6.26 14.26
CA HIS A 125 -18.37 7.68 13.86
C HIS A 125 -19.42 8.14 12.84
N GLY A 126 -20.64 7.56 12.91
CA GLY A 126 -21.75 7.88 12.00
C GLY A 126 -21.57 7.35 10.57
N ARG A 127 -20.57 6.51 10.30
CA ARG A 127 -20.36 5.86 9.00
C ARG A 127 -20.80 4.41 9.07
N LYS A 128 -21.60 3.97 8.11
CA LYS A 128 -21.89 2.55 7.88
C LYS A 128 -21.02 2.09 6.72
N ILE A 129 -20.05 1.22 7.01
CA ILE A 129 -19.15 0.64 6.01
C ILE A 129 -19.24 -0.87 6.09
N SER A 130 -19.60 -1.49 4.98
CA SER A 130 -19.59 -2.93 4.77
C SER A 130 -18.44 -3.29 3.83
N ARG A 131 -17.66 -4.30 4.19
CA ARG A 131 -16.60 -4.87 3.35
C ARG A 131 -16.85 -6.36 3.20
N LYS A 132 -17.05 -6.81 1.98
CA LYS A 132 -17.17 -8.22 1.64
C LYS A 132 -15.89 -8.66 0.95
N ILE A 133 -15.27 -9.70 1.48
CA ILE A 133 -14.04 -10.29 0.94
C ILE A 133 -14.37 -11.69 0.46
N GLU A 134 -14.10 -11.95 -0.81
CA GLU A 134 -14.30 -13.24 -1.46
C GLU A 134 -12.99 -13.74 -2.04
N VAL A 135 -12.67 -15.01 -1.81
CA VAL A 135 -11.42 -15.63 -2.22
C VAL A 135 -11.70 -16.76 -3.21
N PHE A 136 -11.01 -16.73 -4.34
CA PHE A 136 -11.16 -17.71 -5.41
C PHE A 136 -9.84 -18.41 -5.69
N LYS A 137 -9.91 -19.72 -5.94
CA LYS A 137 -8.76 -20.55 -6.28
C LYS A 137 -8.35 -20.34 -7.73
N VAL A 138 -7.05 -20.16 -7.95
CA VAL A 138 -6.47 -20.05 -9.29
C VAL A 138 -5.76 -21.35 -9.66
N ARG A 139 -6.10 -21.95 -10.80
CA ARG A 139 -5.43 -23.16 -11.30
C ARG A 139 -4.10 -22.80 -11.95
N LYS A 140 -3.18 -23.77 -12.05
CA LYS A 140 -1.81 -23.54 -12.58
C LYS A 140 -1.81 -22.93 -13.98
N ASN A 141 -2.72 -23.37 -14.85
CA ASN A 141 -2.88 -22.88 -16.22
C ASN A 141 -3.47 -21.46 -16.31
N GLU A 142 -3.99 -20.91 -15.22
CA GLU A 142 -4.64 -19.59 -15.17
C GLU A 142 -3.73 -18.49 -14.64
N ARG A 143 -2.47 -18.83 -14.30
CA ARG A 143 -1.55 -17.91 -13.61
C ARG A 143 -0.99 -16.79 -14.48
N GLN A 144 -1.15 -16.85 -15.81
CA GLN A 144 -0.66 -15.83 -16.76
C GLN A 144 0.81 -15.41 -16.58
N GLY A 145 1.67 -16.31 -16.09
CA GLY A 145 3.09 -16.03 -15.82
C GLY A 145 3.38 -15.35 -14.48
N PHE A 146 2.38 -15.20 -13.60
CA PHE A 146 2.59 -14.79 -12.22
C PHE A 146 3.04 -15.99 -11.37
N GLU A 147 4.28 -15.91 -10.91
CA GLU A 147 4.90 -16.99 -10.14
C GLU A 147 4.15 -17.23 -8.84
N ASN A 148 3.96 -18.52 -8.51
CA ASN A 148 3.25 -18.96 -7.32
C ASN A 148 1.84 -18.38 -7.12
N LEU A 149 1.16 -17.85 -8.14
CA LEU A 149 -0.21 -17.35 -7.99
C LEU A 149 -1.18 -18.50 -7.60
N ARG A 150 -1.78 -18.41 -6.41
CA ARG A 150 -2.70 -19.43 -5.88
C ARG A 150 -4.10 -18.91 -5.67
N ARG A 151 -4.27 -17.64 -5.32
CA ARG A 151 -5.57 -17.04 -4.99
C ARG A 151 -5.75 -15.68 -5.64
N VAL A 152 -6.99 -15.41 -6.02
CA VAL A 152 -7.46 -14.06 -6.33
C VAL A 152 -8.51 -13.65 -5.32
N ILE A 153 -8.50 -12.38 -4.94
CA ILE A 153 -9.36 -11.85 -3.90
C ILE A 153 -10.17 -10.72 -4.50
N LYS A 154 -11.49 -10.77 -4.33
CA LYS A 154 -12.42 -9.69 -4.63
C LYS A 154 -12.80 -9.02 -3.31
N VAL A 155 -12.67 -7.71 -3.25
CA VAL A 155 -13.08 -6.90 -2.10
C VAL A 155 -14.12 -5.90 -2.57
N GLU A 156 -15.35 -6.09 -2.12
CA GLU A 156 -16.44 -5.13 -2.33
C GLU A 156 -16.57 -4.27 -1.08
N ARG A 157 -16.60 -2.96 -1.26
CA ARG A 157 -16.82 -1.99 -0.18
C ARG A 157 -18.07 -1.21 -0.49
N LYS A 158 -19.00 -1.18 0.45
CA LYS A 158 -20.21 -0.37 0.37
C LYS A 158 -20.32 0.49 1.61
N GLY A 159 -20.76 1.73 1.46
CA GLY A 159 -21.03 2.54 2.63
C GLY A 159 -21.71 3.86 2.29
N SER A 160 -21.90 4.67 3.32
CA SER A 160 -22.42 6.03 3.19
C SER A 160 -21.49 7.04 3.85
N ARG A 161 -21.37 8.21 3.22
CA ARG A 161 -20.71 9.40 3.78
C ARG A 161 -21.67 10.58 3.66
N GLY A 162 -22.34 10.91 4.75
CA GLY A 162 -23.52 11.77 4.70
C GLY A 162 -24.59 11.14 3.81
N ASP A 163 -25.14 11.92 2.88
CA ASP A 163 -26.22 11.48 1.98
C ASP A 163 -25.74 10.72 0.74
N LYS A 164 -24.42 10.54 0.57
CA LYS A 164 -23.85 9.85 -0.60
C LYS A 164 -23.47 8.42 -0.24
N THR A 165 -24.07 7.46 -0.94
CA THR A 165 -23.63 6.06 -0.93
C THR A 165 -22.48 5.87 -1.90
N TYR A 166 -21.54 5.00 -1.55
CA TYR A 166 -20.47 4.58 -2.44
C TYR A 166 -20.39 3.05 -2.49
N GLU A 167 -20.00 2.54 -3.65
CA GLU A 167 -19.69 1.14 -3.87
C GLU A 167 -18.41 1.04 -4.69
N GLU A 168 -17.43 0.30 -4.18
CA GLU A 168 -16.13 0.10 -4.82
C GLU A 168 -15.79 -1.38 -4.82
N THR A 169 -15.25 -1.86 -5.94
CA THR A 169 -14.68 -3.21 -6.03
C THR A 169 -13.19 -3.12 -6.31
N ALA A 170 -12.39 -3.84 -5.53
CA ALA A 170 -10.96 -3.98 -5.74
C ALA A 170 -10.60 -5.47 -5.87
N TYR A 171 -9.60 -5.75 -6.70
CA TYR A 171 -9.08 -7.10 -6.92
C TYR A 171 -7.63 -7.22 -6.49
N TYR A 172 -7.25 -8.39 -6.00
CA TYR A 172 -5.89 -8.70 -5.57
C TYR A 172 -5.48 -10.09 -6.04
N ILE A 173 -4.17 -10.29 -6.20
CA ILE A 173 -3.55 -11.59 -6.44
C ILE A 173 -2.67 -11.98 -5.26
N SER A 174 -2.58 -13.29 -4.98
CA SER A 174 -1.76 -13.79 -3.88
C SER A 174 -1.16 -15.17 -4.14
N SER A 175 0.04 -15.37 -3.61
CA SER A 175 0.66 -16.69 -3.46
C SER A 175 0.17 -17.46 -2.23
N LEU A 176 -0.44 -16.79 -1.26
CA LEU A 176 -0.98 -17.41 -0.05
C LEU A 176 -2.19 -18.28 -0.36
N THR A 177 -2.45 -19.24 0.52
CA THR A 177 -3.66 -20.06 0.53
C THR A 177 -4.30 -19.92 1.91
N GLU A 178 -5.05 -18.84 2.08
CA GLU A 178 -5.58 -18.40 3.37
C GLU A 178 -7.08 -18.08 3.27
N SER A 179 -7.75 -17.94 4.41
CA SER A 179 -9.18 -17.59 4.47
C SER A 179 -9.44 -16.12 4.09
N ALA A 180 -10.68 -15.82 3.72
CA ALA A 180 -11.11 -14.44 3.44
C ALA A 180 -10.90 -13.50 4.64
N GLN A 181 -11.01 -14.02 5.87
CA GLN A 181 -10.76 -13.23 7.09
C GLN A 181 -9.28 -12.85 7.24
N VAL A 182 -8.35 -13.76 6.90
CA VAL A 182 -6.91 -13.47 6.92
C VAL A 182 -6.55 -12.43 5.86
N PHE A 183 -7.07 -12.59 4.64
CA PHE A 183 -6.87 -11.58 3.59
C PHE A 183 -7.47 -10.22 3.97
N ALA A 184 -8.64 -10.19 4.62
CA ALA A 184 -9.22 -8.95 5.14
C ALA A 184 -8.26 -8.23 6.10
N LYS A 185 -7.60 -8.96 7.01
CA LYS A 185 -6.59 -8.40 7.92
C LYS A 185 -5.37 -7.86 7.18
N ILE A 186 -4.81 -8.61 6.23
CA ILE A 186 -3.63 -8.20 5.43
C ILE A 186 -3.95 -6.93 4.62
N ILE A 187 -5.08 -6.92 3.92
CA ILE A 187 -5.52 -5.80 3.08
C ILE A 187 -5.85 -4.58 3.97
N ARG A 188 -6.44 -4.77 5.14
CA ARG A 188 -6.69 -3.66 6.08
C ARG A 188 -5.39 -3.10 6.66
N GLY A 189 -4.42 -3.96 6.96
CA GLY A 189 -3.08 -3.58 7.42
C GLY A 189 -2.35 -2.70 6.41
N TYR A 190 -2.53 -2.98 5.11
CA TYR A 190 -2.00 -2.17 4.03
C TYR A 190 -2.54 -0.72 4.08
N TRP A 191 -3.87 -0.53 4.22
CA TRP A 191 -4.44 0.83 4.37
C TRP A 191 -4.01 1.56 5.65
N LYS A 192 -3.60 0.83 6.70
CA LYS A 192 -3.08 1.48 7.91
C LYS A 192 -1.78 2.23 7.65
N ILE A 193 -1.03 1.90 6.60
CA ILE A 193 0.25 2.55 6.28
C ILE A 193 0.04 3.98 5.83
N GLU A 194 -0.96 4.21 4.97
CA GLU A 194 -1.37 5.56 4.58
C GLU A 194 -1.66 6.41 5.82
N ASN A 195 -2.35 5.84 6.81
CA ASN A 195 -2.69 6.55 8.04
C ASN A 195 -1.51 6.66 9.03
N GLN A 196 -0.64 5.64 9.13
CA GLN A 196 0.41 5.59 10.15
C GLN A 196 1.71 6.24 9.68
N LEU A 197 2.06 6.12 8.41
CA LEU A 197 3.29 6.70 7.86
C LEU A 197 2.99 8.01 7.16
N HIS A 198 2.13 7.98 6.14
CA HIS A 198 1.95 9.14 5.26
C HIS A 198 1.23 10.28 5.98
N TRP A 199 0.09 10.03 6.62
CA TRP A 199 -0.66 11.05 7.36
C TRP A 199 0.15 11.67 8.50
N VAL A 200 0.89 10.87 9.28
CA VAL A 200 1.74 11.40 10.37
C VAL A 200 2.80 12.36 9.78
N LYS A 201 3.43 11.99 8.67
CA LYS A 201 4.38 12.88 8.00
C LYS A 201 3.71 14.14 7.44
N TYR A 202 2.52 14.05 6.86
CA TYR A 202 1.83 15.21 6.27
C TYR A 202 1.27 16.19 7.30
N VAL A 203 0.64 15.66 8.35
CA VAL A 203 -0.19 16.46 9.26
C VAL A 203 0.52 16.75 10.57
N ILE A 204 1.28 15.80 11.11
CA ILE A 204 1.99 16.00 12.39
C ILE A 204 3.35 16.66 12.16
N PHE A 205 4.13 16.17 11.20
CA PHE A 205 5.40 16.80 10.81
C PHE A 205 5.23 17.91 9.78
N GLU A 206 3.98 18.25 9.45
CA GLU A 206 3.60 19.34 8.55
C GLU A 206 4.37 19.35 7.23
N GLU A 207 4.76 18.17 6.71
CA GLU A 207 5.51 18.08 5.46
C GLU A 207 4.74 18.67 4.28
N ASP A 208 3.40 18.73 4.32
CA ASP A 208 2.59 19.36 3.28
C ASP A 208 2.48 20.89 3.42
N LYS A 209 2.81 21.46 4.58
CA LYS A 209 2.78 22.91 4.84
C LYS A 209 4.16 23.56 4.80
N SER A 210 5.21 22.76 4.72
CA SER A 210 6.59 23.25 4.68
C SER A 210 6.85 24.05 3.38
N GLU A 211 7.45 25.22 3.49
CA GLU A 211 7.81 26.04 2.32
C GLU A 211 9.13 25.59 1.66
N ILE A 212 9.72 24.49 2.16
CA ILE A 212 10.97 23.93 1.65
C ILE A 212 10.71 23.33 0.26
N SER A 213 11.11 24.09 -0.76
CA SER A 213 11.00 23.70 -2.17
C SER A 213 12.32 23.18 -2.77
N ASP A 214 13.43 23.35 -2.05
CA ASP A 214 14.71 22.74 -2.43
C ASP A 214 14.65 21.21 -2.25
N PHE A 215 15.13 20.50 -3.27
CA PHE A 215 15.02 19.04 -3.31
C PHE A 215 15.84 18.36 -2.23
N GLN A 216 17.03 18.88 -1.90
CA GLN A 216 17.90 18.29 -0.90
C GLN A 216 17.34 18.54 0.50
N ALA A 217 16.94 19.78 0.79
CA ALA A 217 16.36 20.15 2.08
C ALA A 217 15.05 19.40 2.35
N ALA A 218 14.15 19.31 1.36
CA ALA A 218 12.89 18.56 1.50
C ALA A 218 13.13 17.05 1.69
N SER A 219 14.16 16.50 1.02
CA SER A 219 14.54 15.10 1.18
C SER A 219 15.13 14.82 2.57
N ASN A 220 16.04 15.68 3.05
CA ASN A 220 16.65 15.57 4.36
C ASN A 220 15.58 15.64 5.46
N TRP A 221 14.62 16.55 5.34
CA TRP A 221 13.49 16.64 6.26
C TRP A 221 12.69 15.33 6.31
N SER A 222 12.31 14.80 5.14
CA SER A 222 11.59 13.52 5.03
C SER A 222 12.34 12.33 5.63
N ILE A 223 13.68 12.32 5.53
CA ILE A 223 14.53 11.28 6.13
C ILE A 223 14.55 11.44 7.66
N LEU A 224 14.79 12.66 8.16
CA LEU A 224 14.85 12.94 9.60
C LEU A 224 13.52 12.65 10.30
N THR A 225 12.39 13.03 9.71
CA THR A 225 11.06 12.72 10.26
C THR A 225 10.80 11.21 10.28
N THR A 226 11.29 10.47 9.28
CA THR A 226 11.21 9.01 9.25
C THR A 226 12.06 8.36 10.34
N ILE A 227 13.28 8.86 10.56
CA ILE A 227 14.16 8.39 11.65
C ILE A 227 13.49 8.65 13.00
N GLY A 228 13.00 9.88 13.24
CA GLY A 228 12.27 10.23 14.46
C GLY A 228 11.07 9.32 14.69
N LEU A 229 10.24 9.11 13.67
CA LEU A 229 9.07 8.22 13.73
C LEU A 229 9.45 6.78 14.08
N ASN A 230 10.51 6.25 13.47
CA ASN A 230 11.02 4.92 13.79
C ASN A 230 11.52 4.82 15.23
N LEU A 231 12.22 5.85 15.74
CA LEU A 231 12.67 5.89 17.14
C LEU A 231 11.49 5.89 18.11
N PHE A 232 10.49 6.75 17.90
CA PHE A 232 9.27 6.78 18.73
C PHE A 232 8.58 5.43 18.76
N ARG A 233 8.43 4.78 17.61
CA ARG A 233 7.82 3.44 17.51
C ARG A 233 8.66 2.35 18.14
N GLY A 234 9.98 2.43 17.99
CA GLY A 234 10.93 1.53 18.65
C GLY A 234 10.86 1.61 20.17
N LEU A 235 10.49 2.76 20.72
CA LEU A 235 10.26 2.98 22.15
C LEU A 235 8.83 2.59 22.61
N GLY A 236 8.00 2.02 21.73
CA GLY A 236 6.65 1.54 22.06
C GLY A 236 5.52 2.54 21.79
N PHE A 237 5.83 3.76 21.32
CA PHE A 237 4.82 4.76 20.97
C PHE A 237 4.29 4.53 19.55
N LEU A 238 3.25 3.70 19.42
CA LEU A 238 2.68 3.34 18.12
C LEU A 238 1.78 4.44 17.50
N SER A 239 1.18 5.28 18.35
CA SER A 239 0.33 6.39 17.92
C SER A 239 1.01 7.73 18.21
N ILE A 240 1.11 8.57 17.18
CA ILE A 240 1.54 9.97 17.30
C ILE A 240 0.32 10.81 16.93
N THR A 241 -0.42 11.24 17.94
CA THR A 241 -1.53 12.17 17.76
C THR A 241 -1.01 13.60 17.86
N ALA A 242 -1.53 14.50 17.01
CA ALA A 242 -1.36 15.92 17.23
C ALA A 242 -1.89 16.23 18.63
N ILE A 243 -1.07 16.82 19.50
CA ILE A 243 -1.61 17.52 20.66
C ILE A 243 -2.42 18.67 20.07
N PRO A 244 -3.74 18.76 20.29
CA PRO A 244 -4.48 19.93 19.87
C PRO A 244 -3.81 21.16 20.49
N TYR A 245 -3.59 22.21 19.70
CA TYR A 245 -3.17 23.53 20.17
C TYR A 245 -4.32 24.15 21.00
N ARG A 246 -4.61 23.54 22.15
CA ARG A 246 -5.46 24.04 23.22
C ARG A 246 -4.81 23.52 24.49
N ASP A 247 -4.50 24.43 25.39
CA ASP A 247 -3.92 24.21 26.72
C ASP A 247 -2.39 24.36 26.81
N LEU A 248 -1.87 25.39 26.16
CA LEU A 248 -0.77 26.18 26.73
C LEU A 248 -1.25 27.62 26.88
N SER A 249 -1.98 27.86 27.98
CA SER A 249 -2.25 29.18 28.56
C SER A 249 -1.18 29.49 29.60
#